data_AF-A0A8X6HPN8-F1
#
_entry.id   AF-A0A8X6HPN8-F1
#
_cell.length_a   1.000
_cell.length_b   1.000
_cell.length_c   1.000
_cell.angle_alpha   90.00
_cell.angle_beta   90.00
_cell.angle_gamma   90.00
#
_symmetry.space_group_name_H-M   'P 1'
#
loop_
_entity.id
_entity.type
_entity.pdbx_description
1 polymer ?
#
loop_
_entity_poly.entity_id
_entity_poly.type
_entity_poly.pdbx_seq_one_letter_code
_entity_poly.pdbx_strand_id
1 'polypeptide(L)'
;MNKISIEELKVLGYDIRNGTKDNTLKNEVLCSKNDDCRNGGICSEDRVCICAMGYKGKKCEKIVGCDELKCNLEISDCILNEETEEGMCRCKDMRKLYFQHECMGSCRDDSDCYNGGVCSSYKTCSCRIGSAGDHCEIIEGCEELKCDPYISDCIFDVSTKKGMCKCKEEGKVFVNDKCVGSCKEDRECNNGGVCDSRDVCRCKVGTKGDYCEIVTGCEELNCDTEISHCVLDETTAKGMCECKEYGKEYVDGKCVVTCEEDTDCLEGENVEGGSEFLVQQEGVRPASVIFHVCGICKNC
;
A
#
# COMPACT_ATOMS: atom_id res chain seq x y z
N MET A 1 53.97 60.06 -26.79
CA MET A 1 52.53 59.87 -26.50
C MET A 1 52.32 58.40 -26.23
N ASN A 2 51.96 58.02 -25.01
CA ASN A 2 51.70 56.63 -24.66
C ASN A 2 50.40 56.17 -25.32
N LYS A 3 50.46 55.08 -26.08
CA LYS A 3 49.29 54.43 -26.66
C LYS A 3 48.75 53.42 -25.65
N ILE A 4 47.53 53.64 -25.16
CA ILE A 4 46.78 52.69 -24.33
C ILE A 4 46.36 51.51 -25.22
N SER A 5 46.43 50.29 -24.68
CA SER A 5 46.08 49.07 -25.41
C SER A 5 44.56 48.87 -25.54
N ILE A 6 44.14 48.09 -26.54
CA ILE A 6 42.73 47.78 -26.78
C ILE A 6 42.10 46.99 -25.62
N GLU A 7 42.89 46.23 -24.87
CA GLU A 7 42.38 45.49 -23.70
C GLU A 7 42.10 46.40 -22.52
N GLU A 8 42.95 47.41 -22.27
CA GLU A 8 42.71 48.43 -21.24
C GLU A 8 41.44 49.26 -21.54
N LEU A 9 41.13 49.50 -22.82
CA LEU A 9 39.90 50.20 -23.22
C LEU A 9 38.63 49.37 -22.99
N LYS A 10 38.70 48.04 -23.11
CA LYS A 10 37.55 47.16 -22.83
C LYS A 10 37.25 47.05 -21.33
N VAL A 11 38.29 47.05 -20.48
CA VAL A 11 38.13 47.08 -19.02
C VAL A 11 37.48 48.38 -18.54
N LEU A 12 37.69 49.48 -19.26
CA LEU A 12 37.03 50.77 -19.03
C LEU A 12 35.66 50.91 -19.73
N GLY A 13 35.13 49.84 -20.32
CA GLY A 13 33.76 49.80 -20.86
C GLY A 13 33.57 50.41 -22.25
N TYR A 14 34.63 50.65 -23.03
CA TYR A 14 34.53 51.15 -24.41
C TYR A 14 34.25 50.00 -25.41
N ASP A 15 33.14 50.06 -26.18
CA ASP A 15 32.88 49.15 -27.31
C ASP A 15 33.52 49.71 -28.60
N ILE A 16 34.51 49.01 -29.14
CA ILE A 16 35.31 49.45 -30.30
C ILE A 16 34.77 48.84 -31.60
N ARG A 17 33.45 48.84 -31.76
CA ARG A 17 32.79 48.45 -33.02
C ARG A 17 32.24 49.70 -33.69
N ASN A 18 32.98 50.15 -34.70
CA ASN A 18 32.76 51.32 -35.56
C ASN A 18 33.46 52.59 -35.09
N GLY A 19 34.48 53.00 -35.86
CA GLY A 19 35.33 54.17 -35.65
C GLY A 19 34.63 55.52 -35.81
N THR A 20 33.49 55.70 -35.15
CA THR A 20 32.94 57.01 -34.82
C THR A 20 33.51 57.44 -33.48
N LYS A 21 34.12 58.63 -33.42
CA LYS A 21 34.34 59.35 -32.15
C LYS A 21 32.98 59.77 -31.61
N ASP A 22 32.14 58.82 -31.24
CA ASP A 22 30.97 59.08 -30.45
C ASP A 22 31.42 59.06 -28.99
N ASN A 23 31.89 60.21 -28.50
CA ASN A 23 32.14 60.43 -27.08
C ASN A 23 30.82 60.61 -26.30
N THR A 24 29.71 60.08 -26.80
CA THR A 24 28.55 59.80 -25.99
C THR A 24 28.82 58.48 -25.27
N LEU A 25 29.70 58.54 -24.25
CA LEU A 25 29.38 57.86 -23.00
C LEU A 25 27.94 58.28 -22.72
N LYS A 26 26.98 57.42 -23.06
CA LYS A 26 25.63 57.54 -22.55
C LYS A 26 25.82 57.45 -21.04
N ASN A 27 25.98 58.61 -20.40
CA ASN A 27 25.58 58.82 -19.03
C ASN A 27 24.09 58.50 -19.02
N GLU A 28 23.80 57.21 -18.94
CA GLU A 28 22.46 56.71 -18.78
C GLU A 28 22.02 57.28 -17.44
N VAL A 29 21.25 58.37 -17.49
CA VAL A 29 20.65 58.97 -16.30
C VAL A 29 19.66 57.93 -15.79
N LEU A 30 20.04 57.24 -14.72
CA LEU A 30 19.27 56.13 -14.17
C LEU A 30 18.27 56.59 -13.12
N CYS A 31 18.59 57.68 -12.43
CA CYS A 31 17.76 58.29 -11.40
C CYS A 31 17.84 59.83 -11.43
N SER A 32 16.80 60.48 -10.94
CA SER A 32 16.74 61.93 -10.66
C SER A 32 16.41 62.22 -9.20
N LYS A 33 15.84 61.23 -8.49
CA LYS A 33 15.60 61.24 -7.04
C LYS A 33 15.71 59.83 -6.48
N ASN A 34 15.82 59.70 -5.16
CA ASN A 34 16.00 58.40 -4.50
C ASN A 34 14.88 57.39 -4.83
N ASP A 35 13.63 57.82 -4.98
CA ASP A 35 12.51 56.93 -5.34
C ASP A 35 12.69 56.20 -6.68
N ASP A 36 13.57 56.70 -7.56
CA ASP A 36 13.87 56.04 -8.83
C ASP A 36 14.75 54.79 -8.63
N CYS A 37 15.41 54.69 -7.46
CA CYS A 37 16.20 53.56 -7.02
C CYS A 37 15.36 52.67 -6.09
N ARG A 38 15.30 51.36 -6.38
CA ARG A 38 14.52 50.40 -5.60
C ARG A 38 15.26 50.00 -4.32
N ASN A 39 14.53 49.33 -3.42
CA ASN A 39 15.09 48.62 -2.27
C ASN A 39 16.03 49.48 -1.40
N GLY A 40 15.66 50.74 -1.18
CA GLY A 40 16.44 51.66 -0.34
C GLY A 40 17.69 52.25 -1.01
N GLY A 41 17.83 52.14 -2.33
CA GLY A 41 18.92 52.79 -3.05
C GLY A 41 18.87 54.32 -3.00
N ILE A 42 20.05 54.94 -3.08
CA ILE A 42 20.23 56.40 -3.06
C ILE A 42 20.66 56.86 -4.45
N CYS A 43 20.01 57.89 -4.99
CA CYS A 43 20.44 58.50 -6.23
C CYS A 43 21.66 59.40 -5.98
N SER A 44 22.81 59.05 -6.56
CA SER A 44 24.02 59.85 -6.44
C SER A 44 23.95 61.14 -7.26
N GLU A 45 24.89 62.05 -7.00
CA GLU A 45 25.05 63.27 -7.80
C GLU A 45 25.31 62.97 -9.29
N ASP A 46 25.94 61.83 -9.58
CA ASP A 46 26.20 61.35 -10.94
C ASP A 46 24.96 60.76 -11.63
N ARG A 47 23.78 60.81 -10.96
CA ARG A 47 22.50 60.28 -11.46
C ARG A 47 22.50 58.77 -11.68
N VAL A 48 23.23 58.06 -10.82
CA VAL A 48 23.31 56.60 -10.76
C VAL A 48 22.84 56.13 -9.38
N CYS A 49 22.15 54.99 -9.32
CA CYS A 49 21.72 54.42 -8.06
C CYS A 49 22.88 53.75 -7.31
N ILE A 50 23.13 54.18 -6.08
CA ILE A 50 23.97 53.49 -5.10
C ILE A 50 23.06 52.55 -4.31
N CYS A 51 23.29 51.25 -4.40
CA CYS A 51 22.41 50.26 -3.80
C CYS A 51 22.71 50.01 -2.33
N ALA A 52 21.65 49.75 -1.56
CA ALA A 52 21.76 49.23 -0.21
C ALA A 52 22.41 47.84 -0.22
N MET A 53 22.98 47.44 0.92
CA MET A 53 23.63 46.13 1.07
C MET A 53 22.67 45.00 0.68
N GLY A 54 23.21 44.01 -0.03
CA GLY A 54 22.46 42.89 -0.59
C GLY A 54 21.66 43.16 -1.88
N TYR A 55 21.69 44.39 -2.42
CA TYR A 55 21.06 44.73 -3.70
C TYR A 55 22.06 45.14 -4.78
N LYS A 56 21.69 44.87 -6.04
CA LYS A 56 22.47 45.21 -7.23
C LYS A 56 21.57 45.55 -8.42
N GLY A 57 22.19 45.95 -9.52
CA GLY A 57 21.50 46.36 -10.74
C GLY A 57 21.46 47.88 -10.90
N LYS A 58 21.05 48.33 -12.08
CA LYS A 58 21.11 49.75 -12.46
C LYS A 58 20.18 50.62 -11.60
N LYS A 59 19.09 50.03 -11.10
CA LYS A 59 18.10 50.66 -10.22
C LYS A 59 17.95 49.90 -8.91
N CYS A 60 18.95 49.11 -8.50
CA CYS A 60 18.91 48.29 -7.29
C CYS A 60 17.76 47.28 -7.26
N GLU A 61 17.31 46.84 -8.44
CA GLU A 61 16.13 46.00 -8.64
C GLU A 61 16.39 44.51 -8.40
N LYS A 62 17.65 44.09 -8.28
CA LYS A 62 18.05 42.70 -8.08
C LYS A 62 18.67 42.52 -6.71
N ILE A 63 18.56 41.31 -6.18
CA ILE A 63 19.25 40.88 -4.96
C ILE A 63 20.58 40.23 -5.37
N VAL A 64 21.64 40.49 -4.61
CA VAL A 64 22.95 39.86 -4.80
C VAL A 64 22.82 38.34 -4.63
N GLY A 65 23.53 37.52 -5.41
CA GLY A 65 23.44 36.05 -5.34
C GLY A 65 22.22 35.42 -6.02
N CYS A 66 21.09 36.11 -6.19
CA CYS A 66 19.89 35.52 -6.81
C CYS A 66 20.05 35.08 -8.27
N ASP A 67 20.94 35.72 -9.05
CA ASP A 67 21.20 35.28 -10.44
C ASP A 67 21.98 33.95 -10.49
N GLU A 68 22.68 33.59 -9.41
CA GLU A 68 23.49 32.37 -9.30
C GLU A 68 22.70 31.23 -8.65
N LEU A 69 21.77 31.57 -7.77
CA LEU A 69 20.83 30.63 -7.19
C LEU A 69 19.87 30.11 -8.25
N LYS A 70 19.86 28.79 -8.43
CA LYS A 70 18.91 28.10 -9.30
C LYS A 70 17.56 27.91 -8.61
N CYS A 71 16.98 28.99 -8.06
CA CYS A 71 15.67 28.89 -7.41
C CYS A 71 14.62 28.36 -8.40
N ASN A 72 13.81 27.37 -8.00
CA ASN A 72 12.63 27.00 -8.77
C ASN A 72 11.53 28.06 -8.56
N LEU A 73 11.54 29.09 -9.42
CA LEU A 73 10.65 30.25 -9.30
C LEU A 73 9.15 29.92 -9.49
N GLU A 74 8.80 28.70 -9.89
CA GLU A 74 7.41 28.25 -9.93
C GLU A 74 6.88 28.02 -8.49
N ILE A 75 7.71 27.45 -7.61
CA ILE A 75 7.34 27.04 -6.25
C ILE A 75 8.03 27.86 -5.13
N SER A 76 9.05 28.63 -5.48
CA SER A 76 9.82 29.48 -4.55
C SER A 76 10.04 30.88 -5.11
N ASP A 77 10.48 31.78 -4.25
CA ASP A 77 10.96 33.12 -4.61
C ASP A 77 12.40 33.27 -4.11
N CYS A 78 13.20 34.06 -4.82
CA CYS A 78 14.51 34.49 -4.29
C CYS A 78 14.32 35.75 -3.45
N ILE A 79 14.69 35.66 -2.17
CA ILE A 79 14.55 36.74 -1.19
C ILE A 79 15.92 37.12 -0.62
N LEU A 80 16.03 38.30 0.00
CA LEU A 80 17.25 38.70 0.68
C LEU A 80 17.30 37.99 2.04
N ASN A 81 18.40 37.31 2.33
CA ASN A 81 18.74 36.90 3.68
C ASN A 81 19.38 38.09 4.40
N GLU A 82 18.72 38.58 5.45
CA GLU A 82 19.20 39.75 6.22
C GLU A 82 20.47 39.46 7.03
N GLU A 83 20.77 38.19 7.31
CA GLU A 83 21.97 37.81 8.07
C GLU A 83 23.21 37.74 7.18
N THR A 84 23.06 37.24 5.94
CA THR A 84 24.18 37.07 5.01
C THR A 84 24.26 38.16 3.95
N GLU A 85 23.24 39.00 3.83
CA GLU A 85 23.08 40.04 2.79
C GLU A 85 23.15 39.47 1.36
N GLU A 86 22.78 38.20 1.20
CA GLU A 86 22.74 37.51 -0.08
C GLU A 86 21.36 36.93 -0.35
N GLY A 87 21.09 36.60 -1.61
CA GLY A 87 19.88 35.91 -2.01
C GLY A 87 19.78 34.55 -1.33
N MET A 88 18.57 34.14 -0.99
CA MET A 88 18.22 32.78 -0.62
C MET A 88 16.87 32.41 -1.26
N CYS A 89 16.70 31.14 -1.62
CA CYS A 89 15.41 30.67 -2.12
C CYS A 89 14.48 30.38 -0.93
N ARG A 90 13.24 30.87 -0.99
CA ARG A 90 12.20 30.60 0.01
C ARG A 90 10.94 30.10 -0.68
N CYS A 91 10.35 29.04 -0.14
CA CYS A 91 9.09 28.51 -0.67
C CYS A 91 7.96 29.54 -0.61
N LYS A 92 7.10 29.52 -1.63
CA LYS A 92 5.88 30.33 -1.65
C LYS A 92 4.90 29.87 -0.56
N ASP A 93 4.82 28.56 -0.31
CA ASP A 93 4.17 28.05 0.91
C ASP A 93 5.12 28.24 2.09
N MET A 94 4.78 29.19 2.96
CA MET A 94 5.59 29.55 4.12
C MET A 94 5.71 28.45 5.18
N ARG A 95 4.93 27.36 5.07
CA ARG A 95 5.03 26.19 5.96
C ARG A 95 6.13 25.21 5.54
N LYS A 96 6.68 25.40 4.34
CA LYS A 96 7.67 24.53 3.72
C LYS A 96 9.08 25.12 3.76
N LEU A 97 10.07 24.24 3.80
CA LEU A 97 11.48 24.58 3.75
C LEU A 97 12.01 24.35 2.34
N TYR A 98 12.80 25.29 1.84
CA TYR A 98 13.47 25.13 0.56
C TYR A 98 14.74 24.32 0.75
N PHE A 99 14.83 23.15 0.13
CA PHE A 99 15.97 22.25 0.23
C PHE A 99 16.22 21.57 -1.11
N GLN A 100 17.49 21.53 -1.56
CA GLN A 100 17.91 20.85 -2.79
C GLN A 100 17.07 21.14 -4.05
N HIS A 101 16.57 22.37 -4.20
CA HIS A 101 15.72 22.84 -5.30
C HIS A 101 14.23 22.50 -5.21
N GLU A 102 13.78 21.97 -4.08
CA GLU A 102 12.38 21.63 -3.83
C GLU A 102 11.86 22.27 -2.53
N CYS A 103 10.53 22.31 -2.41
CA CYS A 103 9.84 22.79 -1.22
C CYS A 103 9.32 21.61 -0.43
N MET A 104 10.02 21.26 0.65
CA MET A 104 9.73 20.10 1.49
C MET A 104 8.93 20.50 2.73
N GLY A 105 8.10 19.58 3.22
CA GLY A 105 7.44 19.71 4.52
C GLY A 105 8.43 19.86 5.66
N SER A 106 8.03 20.58 6.70
CA SER A 106 8.84 20.77 7.89
C SER A 106 8.44 19.80 9.00
N CYS A 107 9.41 19.24 9.73
CA CYS A 107 9.16 18.35 10.85
C CYS A 107 9.85 18.86 12.13
N ARG A 108 9.23 18.59 13.28
CA ARG A 108 9.78 18.87 14.61
C ARG A 108 10.53 17.66 15.14
N ASP A 109 9.91 16.49 15.02
CA ASP A 109 10.41 15.18 15.39
C ASP A 109 9.81 14.09 14.47
N ASP A 110 10.18 12.83 14.71
CA ASP A 110 9.79 11.69 13.87
C ASP A 110 8.27 11.46 13.80
N SER A 111 7.48 12.01 14.74
CA SER A 111 6.02 11.85 14.71
C SER A 111 5.33 12.66 13.61
N ASP A 112 6.00 13.69 13.09
CA ASP A 112 5.52 14.44 11.92
C ASP A 112 5.80 13.71 10.60
N CYS A 113 6.52 12.58 10.62
CA CYS A 113 6.90 11.80 9.45
C CYS A 113 6.14 10.45 9.44
N TYR A 114 5.20 10.30 8.51
CA TYR A 114 4.39 9.10 8.33
C TYR A 114 5.21 7.88 7.86
N ASN A 115 4.61 6.70 7.96
CA ASN A 115 5.15 5.45 7.42
C ASN A 115 6.59 5.13 7.89
N GLY A 116 6.93 5.53 9.12
CA GLY A 116 8.22 5.29 9.74
C GLY A 116 9.37 6.16 9.19
N GLY A 117 9.04 7.31 8.59
CA GLY A 117 10.01 8.33 8.23
C GLY A 117 10.72 8.91 9.46
N VAL A 118 11.88 9.52 9.24
CA VAL A 118 12.72 10.11 10.31
C VAL A 118 12.89 11.59 10.05
N CYS A 119 12.69 12.42 11.08
CA CYS A 119 12.90 13.85 10.98
C CYS A 119 14.40 14.16 11.05
N SER A 120 14.92 14.76 9.98
CA SER A 120 16.35 15.06 9.87
C SER A 120 16.75 16.28 10.70
N SER A 121 18.07 16.50 10.85
CA SER A 121 18.62 17.72 11.44
C SER A 121 18.26 18.99 10.66
N TYR A 122 17.92 18.85 9.36
CA TYR A 122 17.47 19.93 8.49
C TYR A 122 15.96 20.21 8.60
N LYS A 123 15.26 19.58 9.56
CA LYS A 123 13.82 19.76 9.79
C LYS A 123 12.96 19.34 8.61
N THR A 124 13.40 18.35 7.84
CA THR A 124 12.63 17.70 6.76
C THR A 124 12.56 16.19 7.00
N CYS A 125 11.48 15.55 6.54
CA CYS A 125 11.31 14.10 6.69
C CYS A 125 12.17 13.33 5.67
N SER A 126 12.90 12.33 6.17
CA SER A 126 13.59 11.33 5.36
C SER A 126 12.73 10.07 5.28
N CYS A 127 12.14 9.83 4.10
CA CYS A 127 11.23 8.71 3.88
C CYS A 127 11.96 7.39 3.73
N ARG A 128 11.28 6.31 4.15
CA ARG A 128 11.78 4.94 3.92
C ARG A 128 11.53 4.56 2.46
N ILE A 129 12.31 3.61 1.97
CA ILE A 129 12.08 3.02 0.64
C ILE A 129 10.63 2.51 0.57
N GLY A 130 9.90 2.92 -0.46
CA GLY A 130 8.48 2.59 -0.65
C GLY A 130 7.50 3.60 -0.03
N SER A 131 7.98 4.71 0.52
CA SER A 131 7.16 5.88 0.85
C SER A 131 7.76 7.19 0.30
N ALA A 132 6.89 8.15 0.03
CA ALA A 132 7.20 9.43 -0.60
C ALA A 132 6.28 10.55 -0.06
N GLY A 133 6.50 11.76 -0.54
CA GLY A 133 5.80 12.96 -0.08
C GLY A 133 6.61 13.72 0.97
N ASP A 134 6.09 14.88 1.33
CA ASP A 134 6.79 15.84 2.21
C ASP A 134 6.91 15.34 3.65
N HIS A 135 5.93 14.55 4.07
CA HIS A 135 5.84 13.92 5.37
C HIS A 135 5.80 12.40 5.24
N CYS A 136 6.22 11.83 4.10
CA CYS A 136 6.20 10.40 3.83
C CYS A 136 4.79 9.76 3.83
N GLU A 137 3.76 10.56 3.55
CA GLU A 137 2.34 10.18 3.55
C GLU A 137 1.93 9.31 2.35
N ILE A 138 2.69 9.37 1.25
CA ILE A 138 2.44 8.60 0.04
C ILE A 138 3.12 7.25 0.18
N ILE A 139 2.38 6.16 -0.06
CA ILE A 139 2.92 4.80 -0.08
C ILE A 139 3.04 4.37 -1.54
N GLU A 140 4.27 4.07 -1.97
CA GLU A 140 4.53 3.65 -3.35
C GLU A 140 3.96 2.24 -3.60
N GLY A 141 3.41 2.04 -4.81
CA GLY A 141 2.83 0.76 -5.22
C GLY A 141 1.36 0.56 -4.82
N CYS A 142 0.74 1.45 -4.06
CA CYS A 142 -0.69 1.35 -3.72
C CYS A 142 -1.61 1.43 -4.95
N GLU A 143 -1.24 2.20 -5.96
CA GLU A 143 -2.01 2.27 -7.21
C GLU A 143 -2.03 0.94 -7.97
N GLU A 144 -0.96 0.15 -7.86
CA GLU A 144 -0.85 -1.17 -8.50
C GLU A 144 -1.60 -2.26 -7.73
N LEU A 145 -1.71 -2.13 -6.41
CA LEU A 145 -2.24 -3.15 -5.51
C LEU A 145 -3.77 -3.31 -5.55
N LYS A 146 -4.49 -2.44 -6.25
CA LYS A 146 -5.95 -2.48 -6.42
C LYS A 146 -6.71 -2.81 -5.11
N CYS A 147 -6.26 -2.26 -3.99
CA CYS A 147 -6.94 -2.45 -2.71
C CYS A 147 -8.38 -1.94 -2.85
N ASP A 148 -9.35 -2.78 -2.52
CA ASP A 148 -10.75 -2.35 -2.51
C ASP A 148 -10.94 -1.41 -1.30
N PRO A 149 -11.23 -0.12 -1.52
CA PRO A 149 -11.29 0.88 -0.45
C PRO A 149 -12.48 0.67 0.51
N TYR A 150 -13.44 -0.21 0.19
CA TYR A 150 -14.55 -0.53 1.07
C TYR A 150 -14.19 -1.61 2.09
N ILE A 151 -13.35 -2.58 1.72
CA ILE A 151 -13.00 -3.74 2.57
C ILE A 151 -11.54 -3.76 3.03
N SER A 152 -10.68 -2.93 2.44
CA SER A 152 -9.25 -2.88 2.73
C SER A 152 -8.68 -1.47 2.63
N ASP A 153 -7.55 -1.24 3.30
CA ASP A 153 -6.74 -0.03 3.21
C ASP A 153 -5.35 -0.38 2.68
N CYS A 154 -4.78 0.48 1.83
CA CYS A 154 -3.37 0.33 1.48
C CYS A 154 -2.51 0.88 2.61
N ILE A 155 -1.64 0.03 3.17
CA ILE A 155 -0.73 0.37 4.25
C ILE A 155 0.72 0.09 3.83
N PHE A 156 1.67 0.76 4.49
CA PHE A 156 3.09 0.49 4.30
C PHE A 156 3.52 -0.72 5.14
N ASP A 157 3.97 -1.79 4.48
CA ASP A 157 4.58 -2.92 5.18
C ASP A 157 6.08 -2.67 5.35
N VAL A 158 6.48 -2.51 6.61
CA VAL A 158 7.86 -2.27 7.02
C VAL A 158 8.78 -3.44 6.64
N SER A 159 8.25 -4.66 6.57
CA SER A 159 9.02 -5.89 6.29
C SER A 159 9.38 -5.98 4.82
N THR A 160 8.40 -5.75 3.94
CA THR A 160 8.58 -5.84 2.49
C THR A 160 8.97 -4.51 1.84
N LYS A 161 8.89 -3.39 2.58
CA LYS A 161 9.18 -2.01 2.11
C LYS A 161 8.31 -1.60 0.92
N LYS A 162 7.05 -2.04 0.92
CA LYS A 162 6.08 -1.79 -0.14
C LYS A 162 4.70 -1.55 0.46
N GLY A 163 3.81 -0.98 -0.34
CA GLY A 163 2.39 -1.04 -0.04
C GLY A 163 1.89 -2.49 0.09
N MET A 164 0.91 -2.69 0.95
CA MET A 164 0.08 -3.90 0.99
C MET A 164 -1.35 -3.53 1.33
N CYS A 165 -2.31 -4.30 0.85
CA CYS A 165 -3.70 -4.14 1.26
C CYS A 165 -3.91 -4.85 2.60
N LYS A 166 -4.31 -4.08 3.61
CA LYS A 166 -4.73 -4.61 4.91
C LYS A 166 -6.25 -4.59 4.98
N CYS A 167 -6.84 -5.74 5.31
CA CYS A 167 -8.28 -5.83 5.54
C CYS A 167 -8.71 -4.96 6.71
N LYS A 168 -9.86 -4.30 6.55
CA LYS A 168 -10.47 -3.49 7.62
C LYS A 168 -11.05 -4.36 8.72
N GLU A 169 -11.55 -5.53 8.34
CA GLU A 169 -12.03 -6.55 9.27
C GLU A 169 -10.85 -7.22 9.96
N GLU A 170 -10.89 -7.29 11.29
CA GLU A 170 -9.85 -7.95 12.07
C GLU A 170 -9.80 -9.46 11.78
N GLY A 171 -8.62 -10.04 11.87
CA GLY A 171 -8.43 -11.48 11.63
C GLY A 171 -8.53 -11.91 10.17
N LYS A 172 -8.53 -10.97 9.20
CA LYS A 172 -8.52 -11.28 7.77
C LYS A 172 -7.24 -10.83 7.06
N VAL A 173 -6.88 -11.56 6.02
CA VAL A 173 -5.77 -11.25 5.11
C VAL A 173 -6.30 -10.97 3.70
N PHE A 174 -5.67 -10.03 3.00
CA PHE A 174 -6.08 -9.64 1.66
C PHE A 174 -5.39 -10.53 0.61
N VAL A 175 -6.18 -11.33 -0.12
CA VAL A 175 -5.72 -12.27 -1.12
C VAL A 175 -6.63 -12.22 -2.34
N ASN A 176 -6.05 -12.04 -3.53
CA ASN A 176 -6.78 -12.01 -4.82
C ASN A 176 -8.02 -11.10 -4.80
N ASP A 177 -7.83 -9.84 -4.42
CA ASP A 177 -8.86 -8.79 -4.35
C ASP A 177 -9.99 -9.04 -3.33
N LYS A 178 -9.76 -9.94 -2.35
CA LYS A 178 -10.74 -10.27 -1.30
C LYS A 178 -10.08 -10.38 0.07
N CYS A 179 -10.87 -10.13 1.11
CA CYS A 179 -10.48 -10.41 2.49
C CYS A 179 -10.97 -11.80 2.89
N VAL A 180 -10.04 -12.69 3.23
CA VAL A 180 -10.31 -14.06 3.68
C VAL A 180 -9.84 -14.24 5.12
N GLY A 181 -10.48 -15.13 5.86
CA GLY A 181 -10.06 -15.49 7.23
C GLY A 181 -8.58 -15.87 7.31
N SER A 182 -7.94 -15.41 8.38
CA SER A 182 -6.53 -15.66 8.67
C SER A 182 -6.37 -16.79 9.67
N CYS A 183 -5.34 -17.62 9.49
CA CYS A 183 -4.93 -18.66 10.42
C CYS A 183 -3.46 -18.46 10.84
N LYS A 184 -3.06 -19.03 11.99
CA LYS A 184 -1.65 -19.11 12.40
C LYS A 184 -1.16 -20.55 12.51
N GLU A 185 -2.07 -21.48 12.81
CA GLU A 185 -1.77 -22.90 12.99
C GLU A 185 -2.84 -23.75 12.27
N ASP A 186 -2.45 -24.96 11.85
CA ASP A 186 -3.35 -25.90 11.14
C ASP A 186 -4.64 -26.21 11.92
N ARG A 187 -4.60 -26.16 13.25
CA ARG A 187 -5.77 -26.42 14.11
C ARG A 187 -6.90 -25.38 13.96
N GLU A 188 -6.63 -24.22 13.38
CA GLU A 188 -7.63 -23.20 13.07
C GLU A 188 -8.37 -23.51 11.76
N CYS A 189 -7.83 -24.43 10.95
CA CYS A 189 -8.43 -24.89 9.70
C CYS A 189 -9.24 -26.18 9.96
N ASN A 190 -10.55 -26.13 9.76
CA ASN A 190 -11.45 -27.26 9.94
C ASN A 190 -11.23 -28.35 8.89
N ASN A 191 -11.81 -29.53 9.15
CA ASN A 191 -11.83 -30.66 8.22
C ASN A 191 -10.44 -31.06 7.68
N GLY A 192 -9.42 -30.93 8.53
CA GLY A 192 -8.03 -31.27 8.20
C GLY A 192 -7.38 -30.32 7.18
N GLY A 193 -7.83 -29.07 7.12
CA GLY A 193 -7.14 -28.02 6.36
C GLY A 193 -5.75 -27.70 6.93
N VAL A 194 -4.92 -27.05 6.11
CA VAL A 194 -3.54 -26.69 6.48
C VAL A 194 -3.35 -25.19 6.35
N CYS A 195 -2.85 -24.54 7.39
CA CYS A 195 -2.53 -23.12 7.36
C CYS A 195 -1.24 -22.89 6.56
N ASP A 196 -1.31 -22.12 5.47
CA ASP A 196 -0.16 -21.88 4.62
C ASP A 196 0.69 -20.67 5.07
N SER A 197 1.82 -20.45 4.41
CA SER A 197 2.76 -19.36 4.75
C SER A 197 2.21 -17.95 4.48
N ARG A 198 1.01 -17.82 3.92
CA ARG A 198 0.29 -16.55 3.72
C ARG A 198 -0.82 -16.37 4.76
N ASP A 199 -0.82 -17.20 5.81
CA ASP A 199 -1.80 -17.20 6.88
C ASP A 199 -3.23 -17.49 6.36
N VAL A 200 -3.38 -18.34 5.33
CA VAL A 200 -4.68 -18.76 4.78
C VAL A 200 -4.84 -20.27 4.87
N CYS A 201 -6.03 -20.73 5.25
CA CYS A 201 -6.35 -22.15 5.25
C CYS A 201 -6.44 -22.70 3.82
N ARG A 202 -5.62 -23.71 3.51
CA ARG A 202 -5.75 -24.53 2.31
C ARG A 202 -6.65 -25.72 2.63
N CYS A 203 -7.85 -25.69 2.06
CA CYS A 203 -8.86 -26.71 2.28
C CYS A 203 -8.56 -28.00 1.49
N LYS A 204 -8.90 -29.14 2.09
CA LYS A 204 -8.93 -30.43 1.39
C LYS A 204 -9.97 -30.39 0.28
N VAL A 205 -9.81 -31.29 -0.71
CA VAL A 205 -10.85 -31.50 -1.71
C VAL A 205 -12.14 -31.88 -0.99
N GLY A 206 -13.26 -31.28 -1.39
CA GLY A 206 -14.55 -31.48 -0.75
C GLY A 206 -14.90 -30.49 0.35
N THR A 207 -14.03 -29.54 0.68
CA THR A 207 -14.32 -28.47 1.66
C THR A 207 -14.03 -27.08 1.11
N LYS A 208 -14.75 -26.07 1.64
CA LYS A 208 -14.65 -24.65 1.28
C LYS A 208 -14.90 -23.77 2.52
N GLY A 209 -14.76 -22.46 2.36
CA GLY A 209 -14.88 -21.49 3.45
C GLY A 209 -13.52 -20.95 3.88
N ASP A 210 -13.54 -19.91 4.70
CA ASP A 210 -12.33 -19.21 5.14
C ASP A 210 -11.47 -20.09 6.06
N TYR A 211 -12.13 -20.95 6.83
CA TYR A 211 -11.54 -21.90 7.77
C TYR A 211 -11.87 -23.34 7.39
N CYS A 212 -12.19 -23.60 6.12
CA CYS A 212 -12.58 -24.93 5.60
C CYS A 212 -13.77 -25.57 6.33
N GLU A 213 -14.64 -24.75 6.90
CA GLU A 213 -15.78 -25.13 7.74
C GLU A 213 -16.97 -25.69 6.95
N ILE A 214 -17.02 -25.44 5.64
CA ILE A 214 -18.12 -25.88 4.78
C ILE A 214 -17.72 -27.13 4.03
N VAL A 215 -18.41 -28.24 4.27
CA VAL A 215 -18.29 -29.46 3.47
C VAL A 215 -19.17 -29.34 2.23
N THR A 216 -18.57 -29.48 1.04
CA THR A 216 -19.28 -29.40 -0.23
C THR A 216 -20.18 -30.62 -0.43
N GLY A 217 -21.37 -30.42 -1.00
CA GLY A 217 -22.38 -31.48 -1.16
C GLY A 217 -23.35 -31.60 0.03
N CYS A 218 -23.05 -31.03 1.20
CA CYS A 218 -23.99 -31.02 2.32
C CYS A 218 -25.26 -30.20 2.05
N GLU A 219 -25.18 -29.17 1.21
CA GLU A 219 -26.35 -28.35 0.82
C GLU A 219 -27.38 -29.16 0.01
N GLU A 220 -26.95 -30.23 -0.66
CA GLU A 220 -27.81 -31.12 -1.44
C GLU A 220 -28.33 -32.30 -0.61
N LEU A 221 -27.73 -32.53 0.57
CA LEU A 221 -28.09 -33.62 1.47
C LEU A 221 -29.11 -33.13 2.48
N ASN A 222 -30.31 -33.69 2.42
CA ASN A 222 -31.36 -33.47 3.43
C ASN A 222 -31.06 -34.29 4.70
N CYS A 223 -29.86 -34.14 5.28
CA CYS A 223 -29.53 -34.78 6.54
C CYS A 223 -30.50 -34.31 7.62
N ASP A 224 -31.16 -35.25 8.28
CA ASP A 224 -32.03 -34.95 9.41
C ASP A 224 -31.13 -34.45 10.56
N THR A 225 -31.18 -33.14 10.81
CA THR A 225 -30.32 -32.46 11.79
C THR A 225 -30.60 -32.88 13.23
N GLU A 226 -31.74 -33.53 13.52
CA GLU A 226 -32.04 -34.04 14.87
C GLU A 226 -31.24 -35.32 15.15
N ILE A 227 -31.13 -36.23 14.17
CA ILE A 227 -30.53 -37.56 14.34
C ILE A 227 -29.17 -37.75 13.63
N SER A 228 -28.80 -36.86 12.72
CA SER A 228 -27.58 -36.94 11.91
C SER A 228 -26.89 -35.58 11.78
N HIS A 229 -25.67 -35.59 11.26
CA HIS A 229 -24.89 -34.41 10.91
C HIS A 229 -24.15 -34.66 9.59
N CYS A 230 -23.93 -33.61 8.80
CA CYS A 230 -23.18 -33.77 7.56
C CYS A 230 -21.67 -33.70 7.85
N VAL A 231 -20.93 -34.68 7.36
CA VAL A 231 -19.48 -34.79 7.50
C VAL A 231 -18.83 -35.00 6.13
N LEU A 232 -17.52 -34.77 6.04
CA LEU A 232 -16.77 -35.06 4.82
C LEU A 232 -16.48 -36.56 4.74
N ASP A 233 -16.97 -37.21 3.68
CA ASP A 233 -16.49 -38.53 3.29
C ASP A 233 -15.13 -38.37 2.57
N GLU A 234 -14.05 -38.86 3.19
CA GLU A 234 -12.70 -38.76 2.65
C GLU A 234 -12.50 -39.59 1.35
N THR A 235 -13.39 -40.56 1.08
CA THR A 235 -13.33 -41.42 -0.12
C THR A 235 -13.86 -40.69 -1.35
N THR A 236 -15.02 -40.06 -1.21
CA THR A 236 -15.70 -39.37 -2.32
C THR A 236 -15.39 -37.87 -2.37
N ALA A 237 -14.78 -37.32 -1.32
CA ALA A 237 -14.54 -35.89 -1.12
C ALA A 237 -15.83 -35.06 -1.21
N LYS A 238 -16.93 -35.58 -0.67
CA LYS A 238 -18.24 -34.95 -0.62
C LYS A 238 -18.85 -35.08 0.77
N GLY A 239 -19.90 -34.31 1.01
CA GLY A 239 -20.75 -34.48 2.18
C GLY A 239 -21.36 -35.88 2.22
N MET A 240 -21.53 -36.41 3.43
CA MET A 240 -22.31 -37.59 3.75
C MET A 240 -23.01 -37.35 5.09
N CYS A 241 -24.21 -37.88 5.27
CA CYS A 241 -24.89 -37.80 6.56
C CYS A 241 -24.35 -38.90 7.48
N GLU A 242 -23.77 -38.50 8.61
CA GLU A 242 -23.34 -39.41 9.67
C GLU A 242 -24.32 -39.36 10.84
N CYS A 243 -24.74 -40.53 11.30
CA CYS A 243 -25.62 -40.66 12.44
C CYS A 243 -24.93 -40.18 13.71
N LYS A 244 -25.66 -39.42 14.54
CA LYS A 244 -25.15 -38.99 15.86
C LYS A 244 -25.00 -40.17 16.81
N GLU A 245 -25.81 -41.21 16.60
CA GLU A 245 -25.74 -42.45 17.36
C GLU A 245 -24.67 -43.35 16.75
N TYR A 246 -23.74 -43.78 17.61
CA TYR A 246 -22.60 -44.59 17.20
C TYR A 246 -23.04 -45.95 16.63
N GLY A 247 -22.39 -46.40 15.55
CA GLY A 247 -22.65 -47.70 14.94
C GLY A 247 -23.90 -47.76 14.04
N LYS A 248 -24.48 -46.62 13.68
CA LYS A 248 -25.60 -46.53 12.72
C LYS A 248 -25.16 -45.88 11.41
N GLU A 249 -25.71 -46.37 10.31
CA GLU A 249 -25.57 -45.78 8.99
C GLU A 249 -26.82 -44.96 8.63
N TYR A 250 -26.62 -43.87 7.89
CA TYR A 250 -27.71 -43.02 7.44
C TYR A 250 -28.24 -43.50 6.08
N VAL A 251 -29.45 -44.04 6.07
CA VAL A 251 -30.10 -44.59 4.87
C VAL A 251 -31.50 -44.00 4.75
N ASP A 252 -31.81 -43.39 3.60
CA ASP A 252 -33.13 -42.85 3.24
C ASP A 252 -33.82 -42.02 4.35
N GLY A 253 -33.07 -41.12 4.97
CA GLY A 253 -33.61 -40.22 5.99
C GLY A 253 -33.58 -40.77 7.42
N LYS A 254 -33.06 -41.98 7.63
CA LYS A 254 -33.06 -42.66 8.95
C LYS A 254 -31.68 -43.18 9.31
N CYS A 255 -31.42 -43.24 10.62
CA CYS A 255 -30.25 -43.91 11.18
C CYS A 255 -30.60 -45.36 11.53
N VAL A 256 -29.95 -46.30 10.84
CA VAL A 256 -30.22 -47.73 10.95
C VAL A 256 -28.96 -48.49 11.27
N VAL A 257 -29.08 -49.65 11.92
CA VAL A 257 -27.95 -50.56 12.06
C VAL A 257 -27.91 -51.45 10.82
N THR A 258 -26.76 -51.52 10.16
CA THR A 258 -26.52 -52.46 9.07
C THR A 258 -25.88 -53.73 9.63
N CYS A 259 -26.53 -54.87 9.43
CA CYS A 259 -25.98 -56.18 9.80
C CYS A 259 -25.48 -56.91 8.55
N GLU A 260 -24.42 -57.72 8.69
CA GLU A 260 -23.87 -58.54 7.60
C GLU A 260 -24.85 -59.66 7.16
N GLU A 261 -25.71 -60.15 8.06
CA GLU A 261 -26.73 -61.16 7.78
C GLU A 261 -28.08 -60.84 8.47
N ASP A 262 -29.21 -61.13 7.81
CA ASP A 262 -30.57 -60.99 8.37
C ASP A 262 -30.74 -61.68 9.74
N THR A 263 -30.01 -62.79 9.96
CA THR A 263 -30.07 -63.56 11.20
C THR A 263 -29.51 -62.84 12.41
N ASP A 264 -28.72 -61.79 12.19
CA ASP A 264 -28.15 -60.99 13.26
C ASP A 264 -29.14 -59.95 13.79
N CYS A 265 -30.31 -59.76 13.17
CA CYS A 265 -31.29 -58.80 13.65
C CYS A 265 -32.10 -59.35 14.83
N LEU A 266 -32.37 -58.51 15.85
CA LEU A 266 -33.27 -58.87 16.95
C LEU A 266 -34.72 -59.04 16.45
N GLU A 267 -35.44 -60.01 17.02
CA GLU A 267 -36.83 -60.31 16.62
C GLU A 267 -37.73 -59.08 16.80
N GLY A 268 -38.37 -58.63 15.72
CA GLY A 268 -39.32 -57.52 15.72
C GLY A 268 -38.79 -56.19 15.20
N GLU A 269 -37.51 -56.12 14.80
CA GLU A 269 -36.88 -54.86 14.34
C GLU A 269 -36.43 -54.87 12.88
N ASN A 270 -36.90 -55.83 12.09
CA ASN A 270 -36.70 -55.83 10.65
C ASN A 270 -37.50 -54.68 10.02
N VAL A 271 -36.81 -53.77 9.33
CA VAL A 271 -37.46 -52.73 8.54
C VAL A 271 -37.70 -53.31 7.14
N GLU A 272 -38.97 -53.38 6.70
CA GLU A 272 -39.28 -53.90 5.35
C GLU A 272 -38.59 -53.04 4.28
N GLY A 273 -37.56 -53.59 3.64
CA GLY A 273 -36.82 -52.95 2.55
C GLY A 273 -35.31 -53.16 2.67
N GLY A 274 -34.82 -54.36 2.32
CA GLY A 274 -33.39 -54.58 2.12
C GLY A 274 -32.89 -53.68 0.98
N SER A 275 -31.79 -52.96 1.20
CA SER A 275 -31.15 -52.12 0.19
C SER A 275 -29.92 -52.84 -0.36
N GLU A 276 -29.85 -52.98 -1.69
CA GLU A 276 -28.63 -53.46 -2.36
C GLU A 276 -27.59 -52.33 -2.34
N PHE A 277 -26.56 -52.45 -1.50
CA PHE A 277 -25.41 -51.56 -1.52
C PHE A 277 -24.34 -52.08 -2.50
N LEU A 278 -24.05 -51.28 -3.52
CA LEU A 278 -22.90 -51.51 -4.41
C LEU A 278 -21.63 -50.97 -3.74
N VAL A 279 -20.86 -51.84 -3.10
CA VAL A 279 -19.52 -51.49 -2.60
C VAL A 279 -18.54 -51.46 -3.78
N GLN A 280 -18.09 -50.28 -4.19
CA GLN A 280 -16.94 -50.15 -5.09
C GLN A 280 -15.64 -50.23 -4.27
N GLN A 281 -15.04 -51.42 -4.19
CA GLN A 281 -13.62 -51.55 -3.84
C GLN A 281 -12.78 -51.55 -5.11
N GLU A 282 -11.80 -50.65 -5.20
CA GLU A 282 -10.87 -50.61 -6.33
C GLU A 282 -10.06 -51.92 -6.44
N GLY A 283 -10.19 -52.60 -7.59
CA GLY A 283 -9.30 -53.70 -8.00
C GLY A 283 -9.85 -55.12 -7.88
N VAL A 284 -11.06 -55.31 -7.34
CA VAL A 284 -11.73 -56.62 -7.29
C VAL A 284 -13.07 -56.53 -8.02
N ARG A 285 -13.49 -57.60 -8.70
CA ARG A 285 -14.80 -57.69 -9.36
C ARG A 285 -15.89 -57.25 -8.37
N PRO A 286 -16.94 -56.51 -8.78
CA PRO A 286 -18.00 -56.08 -7.87
C PRO A 286 -18.59 -57.32 -7.20
N ALA A 287 -18.40 -57.43 -5.90
CA ALA A 287 -19.14 -58.35 -5.07
C ALA A 287 -20.31 -57.54 -4.51
N SER A 288 -21.53 -57.93 -4.83
CA SER A 288 -22.72 -57.44 -4.15
C SER A 288 -22.63 -57.93 -2.71
N VAL A 289 -22.32 -57.06 -1.76
CA VAL A 289 -22.50 -57.36 -0.34
C VAL A 289 -23.89 -56.86 0.02
N ILE A 290 -24.79 -57.80 0.30
CA ILE A 290 -26.16 -57.47 0.71
C ILE A 290 -26.08 -57.17 2.20
N PHE A 291 -26.28 -55.90 2.57
CA PHE A 291 -26.43 -55.49 3.96
C PHE A 291 -27.90 -55.44 4.33
N HIS A 292 -28.22 -55.93 5.52
CA HIS A 292 -29.59 -56.01 6.02
C HIS A 292 -29.85 -54.87 7.01
N VAL A 293 -30.99 -54.19 6.86
CA VAL A 293 -31.34 -52.98 7.62
C VAL A 293 -32.20 -53.35 8.83
N CYS A 294 -31.67 -53.13 10.03
CA CYS A 294 -32.30 -53.57 11.28
C CYS A 294 -32.25 -52.50 12.39
N GLY A 295 -33.16 -52.61 13.37
CA GLY A 295 -33.16 -51.74 14.55
C GLY A 295 -31.98 -52.00 15.50
N ILE A 296 -31.63 -53.27 15.74
CA ILE A 296 -30.57 -53.74 16.64
C ILE A 296 -29.97 -55.04 16.07
N CYS A 297 -28.63 -55.13 16.00
CA CYS A 297 -27.93 -56.39 15.73
C CYS A 297 -27.63 -57.13 17.06
N LYS A 298 -27.74 -58.46 17.06
CA LYS A 298 -27.54 -59.39 18.19
C LYS A 298 -26.14 -59.35 18.81
N ASN A 299 -25.15 -58.88 18.06
CA ASN A 299 -23.73 -58.93 18.43
C ASN A 299 -23.11 -57.53 18.65
N CYS A 300 -23.91 -56.47 18.76
CA CYS A 300 -23.48 -55.10 19.00
C CYS A 300 -23.80 -54.62 20.42
#